data_AF-A0A945TZU1-F1
#
_entry.id   AF-A0A945TZU1-F1
#
_cell.length_a   1.000
_cell.length_b   1.000
_cell.length_c   1.000
_cell.angle_alpha   90.00
_cell.angle_beta   90.00
_cell.angle_gamma   90.00
#
_symmetry.space_group_name_H-M   'P 1'
#
loop_
_entity.id
_entity.type
_entity.pdbx_description
1 polymer ?
#
loop_
_entity_poly.entity_id
_entity_poly.type
_entity_poly.pdbx_seq_one_letter_code
_entity_poly.pdbx_strand_id
1 'polypeptide(L)' 'MESSLFVCPRCESEVEEDYYGPCTSCRGELRASQGTDQQAVAAAEYVPKMNVTPNAVALKDD' A
#
# COMPACT_ATOMS: atom_id res chain seq x y z
N MET A 1 16.07 -3.03 -12.93
CA MET A 1 14.69 -3.51 -13.13
C MET A 1 14.66 -4.09 -14.53
N GLU A 2 14.12 -5.29 -14.68
CA GLU A 2 14.04 -5.98 -15.96
C GLU A 2 12.60 -5.83 -16.45
N SER A 3 12.44 -5.30 -17.66
CA SER A 3 11.15 -5.12 -18.30
C SER A 3 10.72 -6.43 -18.97
N SER A 4 9.41 -6.71 -18.95
CA SER A 4 8.82 -7.95 -19.46
C SER A 4 7.71 -7.66 -20.46
N LEU A 5 7.61 -8.47 -21.51
CA LEU A 5 6.55 -8.39 -22.51
C LEU A 5 5.32 -9.18 -22.06
N PHE A 6 4.14 -8.56 -22.06
CA PHE A 6 2.87 -9.21 -21.76
C PHE A 6 1.68 -8.44 -22.33
N VAL A 7 0.50 -9.05 -22.32
CA VAL A 7 -0.77 -8.41 -22.71
C VAL A 7 -1.37 -7.68 -21.52
N CYS A 8 -1.59 -6.37 -21.65
CA CYS A 8 -2.22 -5.55 -20.62
C CYS A 8 -3.63 -6.06 -20.29
N PRO A 9 -3.95 -6.38 -19.02
CA PRO A 9 -5.25 -6.94 -18.64
C PRO A 9 -6.43 -5.95 -18.73
N ARG A 10 -6.17 -4.67 -19.05
CA ARG A 10 -7.20 -3.63 -19.14
C ARG A 10 -7.52 -3.22 -20.58
N CYS A 11 -6.49 -3.01 -21.40
CA CYS A 11 -6.66 -2.55 -22.78
C CYS A 11 -6.27 -3.61 -23.83
N GLU A 12 -5.87 -4.80 -23.38
CA GLU A 12 -5.52 -5.96 -24.22
C GLU A 12 -4.37 -5.70 -25.22
N SER A 13 -3.64 -4.61 -25.05
CA SER A 13 -2.49 -4.27 -25.87
C SER A 13 -1.24 -5.02 -25.38
N GLU A 14 -0.38 -5.41 -26.32
CA GLU A 14 0.94 -5.95 -26.01
C GLU A 14 1.85 -4.81 -25.54
N VAL A 15 2.46 -4.95 -24.36
CA VAL A 15 3.24 -3.91 -23.70
C VAL A 15 4.51 -4.49 -23.07
N GLU A 16 5.52 -3.63 -22.92
CA GLU A 16 6.76 -3.93 -22.21
C GLU A 16 6.82 -3.09 -20.91
N GLU A 17 6.76 -3.75 -19.75
CA GLU A 17 6.73 -3.07 -18.44
C GLU A 17 7.50 -3.88 -17.38
N ASP A 18 7.98 -3.21 -16.32
CA ASP A 18 8.73 -3.84 -15.22
C ASP A 18 7.90 -4.84 -14.39
N TYR A 19 6.58 -4.66 -14.38
CA TYR A 19 5.66 -5.45 -13.56
C TYR A 19 4.39 -5.77 -14.34
N TYR A 20 3.91 -7.01 -14.20
CA TYR A 20 2.62 -7.42 -14.74
C TYR A 20 1.47 -6.62 -14.13
N GLY A 21 0.60 -6.04 -14.97
CA GLY A 21 -0.57 -5.28 -14.54
C GLY A 21 -1.06 -4.28 -15.60
N PRO A 22 -1.94 -3.33 -15.22
CA PRO A 22 -2.34 -2.26 -16.13
C PRO A 22 -1.13 -1.45 -16.60
N CYS A 23 -1.00 -1.28 -17.93
CA CYS A 23 0.11 -0.55 -18.54
C CYS A 23 0.16 0.91 -18.08
N THR A 24 1.28 1.58 -18.33
CA THR A 24 1.49 2.98 -17.95
C THR A 24 0.38 3.92 -18.45
N SER A 25 -0.09 3.75 -19.68
CA SER A 25 -1.19 4.54 -20.24
C SER A 25 -2.49 4.36 -19.45
N CYS A 26 -2.91 3.11 -19.26
CA CYS A 26 -4.09 2.75 -18.48
C CYS A 26 -4.05 3.28 -17.03
N ARG A 27 -2.88 3.22 -16.39
CA ARG A 27 -2.69 3.78 -15.05
C ARG A 27 -2.79 5.31 -15.07
N GLY A 28 -2.28 5.96 -16.12
CA GLY A 28 -2.41 7.40 -16.32
C GLY A 28 -3.87 7.84 -16.43
N GLU A 29 -4.65 7.17 -17.28
CA GLU A 29 -6.09 7.43 -17.44
C GLU A 29 -6.85 7.27 -16.12
N LEU A 30 -6.63 6.16 -15.41
CA LEU A 30 -7.30 5.89 -14.13
C LEU A 30 -6.96 6.92 -13.07
N ARG A 31 -5.71 7.40 -13.01
CA ARG A 31 -5.33 8.48 -12.09
C ARG A 31 -5.97 9.81 -12.49
N ALA A 32 -6.11 10.07 -13.78
CA ALA A 32 -6.75 11.31 -14.25
C ALA A 32 -8.27 11.32 -14.02
N SER A 33 -8.95 10.18 -14.22
CA SER A 33 -10.41 10.12 -14.14
C SER A 33 -10.94 9.73 -12.75
N GLN A 34 -10.21 8.87 -12.03
CA GLN A 34 -10.61 8.34 -10.73
C GLN A 34 -9.69 8.75 -9.58
N GLY A 35 -8.58 9.44 -9.87
CA GLY A 35 -7.72 10.00 -8.84
C GLY A 35 -8.49 11.03 -8.02
N THR A 36 -8.41 10.92 -6.71
CA THR A 36 -8.84 11.98 -5.80
C THR A 36 -7.69 12.97 -5.62
N ASP A 37 -8.02 14.20 -5.25
CA ASP A 37 -7.01 15.17 -4.86
C ASP A 37 -6.18 14.62 -3.71
N GLN A 38 -4.86 14.83 -3.77
CA GLN A 38 -3.98 14.45 -2.68
C GLN A 38 -4.36 15.27 -1.44
N GLN A 39 -5.05 14.63 -0.50
CA GLN A 39 -5.39 15.26 0.76
C GLN A 39 -4.21 15.17 1.71
N ALA A 40 -3.80 16.32 2.27
CA ALA A 40 -2.86 16.35 3.38
C ALA A 40 -3.53 15.67 4.59
N VAL A 41 -3.24 14.38 4.79
CA VAL A 41 -3.63 13.69 6.00
C VAL A 41 -2.70 14.20 7.11
N ALA A 42 -3.27 14.91 8.08
CA ALA A 42 -2.53 15.30 9.27
C ALA A 42 -1.99 14.02 9.92
N ALA A 43 -0.67 13.97 10.15
CA ALA A 43 -0.08 12.91 10.94
C ALA A 43 -0.66 13.01 12.36
N ALA A 44 -1.65 12.17 12.66
CA ALA A 44 -2.14 12.06 14.02
C ALA A 44 -0.99 11.54 14.88
N GLU A 45 -0.71 12.21 16.00
CA GLU A 45 0.27 11.72 16.95
C GLU A 45 -0.14 10.32 17.40
N TYR A 46 0.78 9.36 17.23
CA TYR A 46 0.57 8.02 17.72
C TYR A 46 0.57 8.06 19.25
N VAL A 47 -0.61 7.90 19.86
CA VAL A 47 -0.76 7.75 21.30
C VAL A 47 -0.87 6.26 21.61
N PRO A 48 0.13 5.64 22.26
CA PRO A 48 0.05 4.26 22.69
C PRO A 48 -1.13 4.09 23.66
N LYS A 49 -2.14 3.33 23.26
CA LYS A 49 -3.20 2.89 24.17
C LYS A 49 -2.62 1.80 25.08
N MET A 50 -2.09 2.21 26.22
CA MET A 50 -1.58 1.34 27.28
C MET A 50 -2.73 0.63 28.01
N ASN A 51 -3.47 -0.25 27.32
CA ASN A 51 -4.48 -1.12 27.91
C ASN A 51 -3.84 -2.42 28.44
N VAL A 52 -2.72 -2.31 29.15
CA VAL A 52 -2.03 -3.47 29.73
C VAL A 52 -2.30 -3.54 31.23
N THR A 53 -2.88 -4.65 31.67
CA THR A 53 -2.90 -5.02 33.09
C THR A 53 -1.56 -5.69 33.39
N PRO A 54 -0.78 -5.24 34.40
CA PRO A 54 0.47 -5.88 34.76
C PRO A 54 0.26 -7.36 35.07
N ASN A 55 1.04 -8.23 34.43
CA ASN A 55 0.99 -9.66 34.72
C ASN A 55 1.58 -9.87 36.12
N ALA A 56 0.81 -10.45 37.04
CA ALA A 56 1.28 -10.71 38.40
C ALA A 56 2.40 -11.76 38.36
N VAL A 57 3.64 -11.33 38.59
CA VAL A 57 4.79 -12.23 38.65
C VAL A 57 4.85 -12.80 40.06
N ALA A 58 4.66 -14.11 40.20
CA ALA A 58 4.85 -14.80 41.47
C ALA A 58 6.35 -14.92 41.75
N LEU A 59 6.84 -14.14 42.73
CA LEU A 59 8.17 -14.33 43.29
C LEU A 59 8.11 -15.45 44.34
N LYS A 60 9.19 -16.23 44.47
CA LYS A 60 9.36 -17.14 45.60
C LYS A 60 9.94 -16.32 46.75
N ASP A 61 9.37 -16.46 47.95
CA ASP A 61 10.05 -15.99 49.17
C ASP A 61 11.33 -16.82 49.37
N ASP A 62 12.40 -16.16 49.81
CA ASP A 62 13.78 -16.70 49.93
C ASP A 62 13.87 -18.06 50.65
#